data_AF-B8GPY2-F1
#
_entry.id   AF-B8GPY2-F1
#
_cell.length_a   1.000
_cell.length_b   1.000
_cell.length_c   1.000
_cell.angle_alpha   90.00
_cell.angle_beta   90.00
_cell.angle_gamma   90.00
#
_symmetry.space_group_name_H-M   'P 1'
#
loop_
_entity.id
_entity.type
_entity.pdbx_description
1 polymer ?
#
loop_
_entity_poly.entity_id
_entity_poly.type
_entity_poly.pdbx_seq_one_letter_code
_entity_poly.pdbx_strand_id
1 'polypeptide(L)'
;MTDSKHSDLLAGPRVARWTCPSCGDAVPRLLPNGARNAQSVAELELFLEDADIESEVNREPGTAADEICLACADAVRELVGTLIRPPGEDGDARNSPGLNDTGIVGAALPRGDGTHVLIFHVIDGVLRLTETERLTRFDPMRLTYPGSRGAMAPRIWELYARHLAQLQARYGEEPQNR
;
A
#
# COMPACT_ATOMS: atom_id res chain seq x y z
N MET A 1 31.52 53.15 -5.61
CA MET A 1 31.50 52.44 -4.32
C MET A 1 30.05 52.16 -4.00
N THR A 2 29.59 50.94 -4.27
CA THR A 2 28.21 50.52 -3.97
C THR A 2 28.28 49.37 -2.98
N ASP A 3 27.61 49.58 -1.86
CA ASP A 3 27.52 48.72 -0.70
C ASP A 3 27.28 47.24 -1.04
N SER A 4 28.20 46.40 -0.58
CA SER A 4 27.95 44.97 -0.43
C SER A 4 27.01 44.78 0.76
N LYS A 5 25.72 44.54 0.47
CA LYS A 5 24.80 43.99 1.48
C LYS A 5 25.28 42.59 1.86
N HIS A 6 26.07 42.51 2.93
CA HIS A 6 26.27 41.26 3.64
C HIS A 6 24.92 40.80 4.18
N SER A 7 24.44 39.70 3.61
CA SER A 7 23.30 38.96 4.11
C SER A 7 23.74 38.29 5.43
N ASP A 8 23.46 38.92 6.57
CA ASP A 8 23.61 38.37 7.93
C ASP A 8 22.60 37.24 8.24
N LEU A 9 22.34 36.37 7.26
CA LEU A 9 21.57 35.15 7.45
C LEU A 9 22.55 34.06 7.89
N LEU A 10 22.51 33.74 9.18
CA LEU A 10 23.07 32.48 9.68
C LEU A 10 22.39 31.34 8.91
N ALA A 11 23.18 30.56 8.17
CA ALA A 11 22.67 29.37 7.49
C ALA A 11 22.03 28.45 8.54
N GLY A 12 20.70 28.29 8.46
CA GLY A 12 19.96 27.37 9.33
C GLY A 12 20.48 25.94 9.20
N PRO A 13 20.13 25.05 10.15
CA PRO A 13 20.56 23.65 10.11
C PRO A 13 20.22 23.01 8.76
N ARG A 14 21.22 22.37 8.13
CA ARG A 14 21.03 21.70 6.84
C ARG A 14 20.13 20.48 7.04
N VAL A 15 18.92 20.52 6.48
CA VAL A 15 18.02 19.37 6.46
C VAL A 15 18.62 18.31 5.53
N ALA A 16 19.06 17.18 6.09
CA ALA A 16 19.42 16.02 5.29
C ALA A 16 18.17 15.52 4.56
N ARG A 17 18.26 15.40 3.23
CA ARG A 17 17.19 14.87 2.38
C ARG A 17 17.61 13.49 1.88
N TRP A 18 16.65 12.58 1.83
CA TRP A 18 16.81 11.26 1.22
C TRP A 18 15.68 11.05 0.21
N THR A 19 15.90 10.23 -0.81
CA THR A 19 14.86 9.92 -1.79
C THR A 19 14.18 8.62 -1.39
N CYS A 20 12.85 8.65 -1.25
CA CYS A 20 12.07 7.45 -0.95
C CYS A 20 12.17 6.48 -2.13
N PRO A 21 12.62 5.21 -1.94
CA PRO A 21 12.72 4.24 -3.03
C PRO A 21 11.33 3.84 -3.58
N SER A 22 10.27 3.98 -2.77
CA SER A 22 8.90 3.65 -3.16
C SER A 22 8.25 4.66 -4.12
N CYS A 23 8.36 5.97 -3.84
CA CYS A 23 7.72 7.02 -4.67
C CYS A 23 8.70 7.89 -5.47
N GLY A 24 10.00 7.87 -5.13
CA GLY A 24 11.01 8.74 -5.75
C GLY A 24 11.05 10.17 -5.21
N ASP A 25 10.21 10.52 -4.24
CA ASP A 25 10.17 11.87 -3.67
C ASP A 25 11.32 12.14 -2.70
N ALA A 26 11.77 13.40 -2.64
CA ALA A 26 12.74 13.87 -1.67
C ALA A 26 12.08 14.11 -0.29
N VAL A 27 12.51 13.36 0.71
CA VAL A 27 11.95 13.35 2.07
C VAL A 27 12.95 13.96 3.07
N PRO A 28 12.52 14.86 3.97
CA PRO A 28 13.39 15.44 4.99
C PRO A 28 13.57 14.53 6.22
N ARG A 29 14.82 14.30 6.67
CA ARG A 29 15.17 13.47 7.87
C ARG A 29 15.41 14.24 9.17
N LEU A 30 15.64 15.56 9.14
CA LEU A 30 16.08 16.34 10.32
C LEU A 30 15.05 17.38 10.78
N LEU A 31 13.77 17.00 10.82
CA LEU A 31 12.73 17.77 11.53
C LEU A 31 12.44 17.09 12.87
N PRO A 32 11.71 17.71 13.81
CA PRO A 32 11.27 17.05 15.06
C PRO A 32 10.54 15.72 14.83
N ASN A 33 10.03 15.51 13.61
CA ASN A 33 9.35 14.31 13.14
C ASN A 33 10.21 13.48 12.15
N GLY A 34 11.51 13.74 12.08
CA GLY A 34 12.42 13.23 11.05
C GLY A 34 12.54 11.70 11.02
N ALA A 35 12.50 11.07 12.20
CA ALA A 35 12.39 9.62 12.35
C ALA A 35 10.97 9.09 12.06
N ARG A 36 9.93 9.95 12.04
CA ARG A 36 8.57 9.58 11.63
C ARG A 36 8.36 9.64 10.12
N ASN A 37 9.16 10.40 9.39
CA ASN A 37 9.03 10.56 7.93
C ASN A 37 9.59 9.38 7.13
N ALA A 38 10.28 8.46 7.80
CA ALA A 38 10.68 7.16 7.27
C ALA A 38 10.05 6.07 8.14
N GLN A 39 9.70 4.94 7.53
CA GLN A 39 9.12 3.78 8.19
C GLN A 39 9.91 2.55 7.78
N SER A 40 10.30 1.75 8.77
CA SER A 40 10.95 0.46 8.55
C SER A 40 10.00 -0.48 7.84
N VAL A 41 10.41 -1.00 6.68
CA VAL A 41 9.59 -1.91 5.88
C VAL A 41 9.38 -3.26 6.58
N ALA A 42 10.34 -3.69 7.40
CA ALA A 42 10.24 -4.94 8.17
C ALA A 42 9.12 -4.92 9.24
N GLU A 43 8.65 -3.73 9.62
CA GLU A 43 7.55 -3.53 10.57
C GLU A 43 6.21 -3.29 9.87
N LEU A 44 6.20 -3.30 8.54
CA LEU A 44 4.99 -3.13 7.74
C LEU A 44 4.36 -4.47 7.40
N GLU A 45 3.04 -4.46 7.32
CA GLU A 45 2.26 -5.58 6.84
C GLU A 45 2.10 -5.44 5.34
N LEU A 46 3.04 -6.02 4.62
CA LEU A 46 3.17 -5.83 3.17
C LEU A 46 2.33 -6.83 2.38
N PHE A 47 1.75 -7.83 3.02
CA PHE A 47 0.97 -8.88 2.38
C PHE A 47 -0.04 -9.51 3.33
N LEU A 48 -1.10 -10.08 2.76
CA LEU A 48 -2.10 -10.82 3.51
C LEU A 48 -1.54 -12.15 4.01
N GLU A 49 -1.88 -12.51 5.25
CA GLU A 49 -1.55 -13.81 5.82
C GLU A 49 -2.24 -14.94 5.04
N ASP A 50 -1.56 -15.51 4.06
CA ASP A 50 -2.01 -16.65 3.26
C ASP A 50 -0.83 -17.36 2.59
N ALA A 51 -0.83 -18.70 2.59
CA ALA A 51 0.29 -19.48 2.09
C ALA A 51 0.53 -19.31 0.58
N ASP A 52 -0.53 -19.16 -0.22
CA ASP A 52 -0.40 -18.93 -1.66
C ASP A 52 0.22 -17.55 -1.93
N ILE A 53 -0.19 -16.53 -1.17
CA ILE A 53 0.34 -15.16 -1.27
C ILE A 53 1.80 -15.12 -0.82
N GLU A 54 2.11 -15.68 0.34
CA GLU A 54 3.47 -15.78 0.88
C GLU A 54 4.40 -16.49 -0.12
N SER A 55 3.92 -17.57 -0.74
CA SER A 55 4.68 -18.29 -1.74
C SER A 55 5.00 -17.45 -2.97
N GLU A 56 4.10 -16.60 -3.44
CA GLU A 56 4.36 -15.71 -4.58
C GLU A 56 5.24 -14.52 -4.20
N VAL A 57 5.00 -13.91 -3.03
CA VAL A 57 5.85 -12.84 -2.48
C VAL A 57 7.30 -13.29 -2.38
N ASN A 58 7.56 -14.51 -1.92
CA ASN A 58 8.91 -15.07 -1.82
C ASN A 58 9.58 -15.35 -3.18
N ARG A 59 8.82 -15.41 -4.29
CA ARG A 59 9.36 -15.56 -5.65
C ARG A 59 9.65 -14.23 -6.32
N GLU A 60 9.11 -13.14 -5.81
CA GLU A 60 9.28 -11.83 -6.42
C GLU A 60 10.75 -11.35 -6.34
N PRO A 61 11.36 -10.98 -7.47
CA PRO A 61 12.75 -10.55 -7.48
C PRO A 61 12.91 -9.14 -6.91
N GLY A 62 13.93 -8.95 -6.07
CA GLY A 62 14.42 -7.64 -5.63
C GLY A 62 14.88 -7.62 -4.17
N THR A 63 15.77 -6.68 -3.84
CA THR A 63 16.00 -6.28 -2.45
C THR A 63 14.86 -5.35 -2.04
N ALA A 64 14.05 -5.78 -1.08
CA ALA A 64 13.06 -4.90 -0.46
C ALA A 64 13.77 -3.64 0.06
N ALA A 65 13.12 -2.48 -0.07
CA ALA A 65 13.63 -1.28 0.58
C ALA A 65 13.65 -1.49 2.10
N ASP A 66 14.69 -1.03 2.78
CA ASP A 66 14.75 -1.10 4.25
C ASP A 66 13.80 -0.08 4.89
N GLU A 67 13.66 1.09 4.26
CA GLU A 67 12.79 2.17 4.72
C GLU A 67 12.03 2.81 3.54
N ILE A 68 10.79 3.23 3.78
CA ILE A 68 9.99 4.05 2.86
C ILE A 68 9.46 5.30 3.56
N CYS A 69 8.98 6.28 2.81
CA CYS A 69 8.37 7.46 3.41
C CYS A 69 7.05 7.12 4.10
N LEU A 70 6.67 7.92 5.10
CA LEU A 70 5.42 7.71 5.85
C LEU A 70 4.19 7.61 4.93
N ALA A 71 4.07 8.48 3.93
CA ALA A 71 2.96 8.46 2.98
C ALA A 71 2.89 7.14 2.18
N CYS A 72 4.03 6.59 1.79
CA CYS A 72 4.05 5.28 1.14
C CYS A 72 3.73 4.14 2.11
N ALA A 73 4.13 4.25 3.38
CA ALA A 73 3.81 3.24 4.39
C ALA A 73 2.30 3.18 4.65
N ASP A 74 1.64 4.33 4.76
CA ASP A 74 0.18 4.37 4.94
C ASP A 74 -0.53 3.83 3.69
N ALA A 75 -0.12 4.26 2.50
CA ALA A 75 -0.69 3.75 1.24
C ALA A 75 -0.52 2.23 1.09
N VAL A 76 0.64 1.67 1.44
CA VAL A 76 0.89 0.22 1.42
C VAL A 76 -0.04 -0.51 2.37
N ARG A 77 -0.19 -0.04 3.60
CA ARG A 77 -1.09 -0.65 4.61
C ARG A 77 -2.56 -0.59 4.18
N GLU A 78 -3.00 0.51 3.58
CA GLU A 78 -4.38 0.69 3.13
C GLU A 78 -4.71 -0.13 1.87
N LEU A 79 -3.70 -0.41 1.03
CA LEU A 79 -3.88 -1.11 -0.24
C LEU A 79 -3.93 -2.64 -0.07
N VAL A 80 -3.18 -3.19 0.88
CA VAL A 80 -3.19 -4.63 1.15
C VAL A 80 -4.60 -5.04 1.60
N GLY A 81 -5.14 -6.09 0.99
CA GLY A 81 -6.50 -6.55 1.27
C GLY A 81 -7.61 -5.78 0.57
N THR A 82 -7.30 -4.73 -0.19
CA THR A 82 -8.31 -4.06 -1.02
C THR A 82 -8.79 -4.99 -2.13
N LEU A 83 -10.10 -4.98 -2.40
CA LEU A 83 -10.68 -5.73 -3.49
C LEU A 83 -10.54 -4.97 -4.81
N ILE A 84 -10.38 -5.71 -5.90
CA ILE A 84 -10.10 -5.19 -7.23
C ILE A 84 -11.20 -5.63 -8.18
N ARG A 85 -11.86 -4.68 -8.83
CA ARG A 85 -12.72 -5.00 -9.97
C ARG A 85 -11.90 -5.31 -11.22
N PRO A 86 -12.41 -6.18 -12.11
CA PRO A 86 -11.81 -6.43 -13.40
C PRO A 86 -11.76 -5.14 -14.25
N PRO A 87 -10.79 -5.02 -15.17
CA PRO A 87 -10.68 -3.85 -16.04
C PRO A 87 -11.87 -3.72 -17.00
N GLY A 88 -12.30 -2.48 -17.27
CA GLY A 88 -13.33 -2.17 -18.27
C GLY A 88 -14.79 -2.25 -17.78
N GLU A 89 -15.00 -2.50 -16.50
CA GLU A 89 -16.31 -2.44 -15.87
C GLU A 89 -16.68 -1.01 -15.46
N ASP A 90 -17.83 -0.51 -15.92
CA ASP A 90 -18.34 0.81 -15.56
C ASP A 90 -19.08 0.83 -14.20
N GLY A 91 -19.19 2.02 -13.59
CA GLY A 91 -19.99 2.28 -12.38
C GLY A 91 -19.22 2.27 -11.04
N ASP A 92 -19.88 2.76 -9.98
CA ASP A 92 -19.28 2.84 -8.64
C ASP A 92 -19.26 1.46 -7.95
N ALA A 93 -18.08 0.85 -7.99
CA ALA A 93 -17.80 -0.46 -7.43
C ALA A 93 -18.09 -0.58 -5.93
N ARG A 94 -17.96 0.53 -5.18
CA ARG A 94 -17.95 0.54 -3.71
C ARG A 94 -19.29 0.17 -3.10
N ASN A 95 -20.38 0.33 -3.84
CA ASN A 95 -21.74 0.06 -3.37
C ASN A 95 -22.38 -1.17 -4.03
N SER A 96 -21.64 -1.88 -4.87
CA SER A 96 -22.13 -3.08 -5.56
C SER A 96 -21.68 -4.34 -4.83
N PRO A 97 -22.44 -5.44 -4.86
CA PRO A 97 -21.95 -6.74 -4.40
C PRO A 97 -20.70 -7.16 -5.21
N GLY A 98 -19.83 -7.98 -4.63
CA GLY A 98 -18.68 -8.52 -5.34
C GLY A 98 -19.05 -9.37 -6.57
N LEU A 99 -18.16 -9.40 -7.57
CA LEU A 99 -18.32 -10.14 -8.83
C LEU A 99 -17.45 -11.40 -8.85
N ASN A 100 -17.76 -12.36 -9.73
CA ASN A 100 -17.03 -13.64 -9.84
C ASN A 100 -15.52 -13.45 -10.07
N ASP A 101 -15.15 -12.41 -10.82
CA ASP A 101 -13.80 -12.04 -11.22
C ASP A 101 -13.20 -10.93 -10.36
N THR A 102 -13.82 -10.61 -9.21
CA THR A 102 -13.20 -9.71 -8.24
C THR A 102 -11.91 -10.32 -7.72
N GLY A 103 -10.81 -9.60 -7.89
CA GLY A 103 -9.51 -9.91 -7.32
C GLY A 103 -9.29 -9.25 -5.97
N ILE A 104 -8.11 -9.48 -5.40
CA ILE A 104 -7.65 -8.85 -4.17
C ILE A 104 -6.19 -8.45 -4.30
N VAL A 105 -5.83 -7.30 -3.73
CA VAL A 105 -4.43 -6.95 -3.53
C VAL A 105 -3.89 -7.82 -2.42
N GLY A 106 -3.11 -8.82 -2.79
CA GLY A 106 -2.51 -9.76 -1.84
C GLY A 106 -1.24 -9.21 -1.21
N ALA A 107 -0.50 -8.36 -1.91
CA ALA A 107 0.70 -7.72 -1.39
C ALA A 107 0.99 -6.36 -2.05
N ALA A 108 1.68 -5.49 -1.32
CA ALA A 108 2.25 -4.25 -1.80
C ALA A 108 3.71 -4.16 -1.34
N LEU A 109 4.64 -4.39 -2.26
CA LEU A 109 6.06 -4.62 -1.99
C LEU A 109 6.89 -3.41 -2.43
N PRO A 110 7.47 -2.64 -1.49
CA PRO A 110 8.38 -1.55 -1.82
C PRO A 110 9.73 -2.06 -2.34
N ARG A 111 10.11 -1.60 -3.53
CA ARG A 111 11.39 -1.94 -4.19
C ARG A 111 12.16 -0.67 -4.53
N GLY A 112 13.43 -0.83 -4.91
CA GLY A 112 14.30 0.29 -5.30
C GLY A 112 13.78 1.10 -6.50
N ASP A 113 12.92 0.51 -7.33
CA ASP A 113 12.26 1.14 -8.48
C ASP A 113 10.78 1.46 -8.23
N GLY A 114 10.31 1.35 -6.99
CA GLY A 114 8.96 1.75 -6.57
C GLY A 114 8.18 0.64 -5.87
N THR A 115 6.95 0.93 -5.45
CA THR A 115 6.07 -0.09 -4.87
C THR A 115 5.39 -0.91 -5.95
N HIS A 116 5.49 -2.24 -5.83
CA HIS A 116 4.81 -3.22 -6.68
C HIS A 116 3.60 -3.80 -5.96
N VAL A 117 2.43 -3.72 -6.59
CA VAL A 117 1.15 -4.24 -6.13
C VAL A 117 0.93 -5.59 -6.80
N LEU A 118 0.74 -6.63 -6.01
CA LEU A 118 0.47 -7.99 -6.47
C LEU A 118 -1.02 -8.28 -6.30
N ILE A 119 -1.70 -8.55 -7.42
CA ILE A 119 -3.13 -8.76 -7.48
C ILE A 119 -3.42 -10.24 -7.75
N PHE A 120 -4.26 -10.81 -6.92
CA PHE A 120 -4.61 -12.22 -6.94
C PHE A 120 -6.06 -12.42 -7.33
N HIS A 121 -6.29 -13.45 -8.15
CA HIS A 121 -7.63 -13.93 -8.50
C HIS A 121 -7.73 -15.42 -8.21
N VAL A 122 -8.96 -15.93 -8.20
CA VAL A 122 -9.22 -17.37 -8.12
C VAL A 122 -9.41 -17.92 -9.52
N ILE A 123 -8.52 -18.82 -9.93
CA ILE A 123 -8.58 -19.53 -11.20
C ILE A 123 -8.66 -21.02 -10.89
N ASP A 124 -9.70 -21.68 -11.40
CA ASP A 124 -9.99 -23.10 -11.14
C ASP A 124 -10.00 -23.47 -9.64
N GLY A 125 -10.52 -22.55 -8.81
CA GLY A 125 -10.62 -22.73 -7.36
C GLY A 125 -9.31 -22.46 -6.59
N VAL A 126 -8.23 -22.08 -7.27
CA VAL A 126 -6.93 -21.81 -6.65
C VAL A 126 -6.60 -20.32 -6.73
N LEU A 127 -6.05 -19.78 -5.65
CA LEU A 127 -5.56 -18.41 -5.63
C LEU A 127 -4.27 -18.32 -6.45
N ARG A 128 -4.23 -17.37 -7.39
CA ARG A 128 -3.10 -17.17 -8.30
C ARG A 128 -2.77 -15.69 -8.39
N LEU A 129 -1.47 -15.37 -8.35
CA LEU A 129 -0.99 -14.06 -8.78
C LEU A 129 -1.25 -13.92 -10.28
N THR A 130 -2.04 -12.92 -10.66
CA THR A 130 -2.38 -12.69 -12.08
C THR A 130 -1.76 -11.41 -12.61
N GLU A 131 -1.55 -10.42 -11.75
CA GLU A 131 -1.02 -9.12 -12.14
C GLU A 131 -0.01 -8.62 -11.10
N THR A 132 1.10 -8.08 -11.61
CA THR A 132 2.07 -7.32 -10.83
C THR A 132 2.17 -5.94 -11.45
N GLU A 133 1.74 -4.91 -10.72
CA GLU A 133 1.70 -3.54 -11.21
C GLU A 133 2.56 -2.60 -10.36
N ARG A 134 3.19 -1.61 -10.99
CA ARG A 134 3.79 -0.51 -10.23
C ARG A 134 2.68 0.38 -9.71
N LEU A 135 2.72 0.76 -8.43
CA LEU A 135 1.70 1.62 -7.80
C LEU A 135 1.48 2.93 -8.58
N THR A 136 2.52 3.50 -9.17
CA THR A 136 2.44 4.73 -9.99
C THR A 136 1.70 4.56 -11.32
N ARG A 137 1.44 3.33 -11.73
CA ARG A 137 0.69 2.96 -12.95
C ARG A 137 -0.61 2.24 -12.64
N PHE A 138 -0.84 1.91 -11.37
CA PHE A 138 -2.02 1.23 -10.92
C PHE A 138 -3.25 2.13 -11.09
N ASP A 139 -4.32 1.59 -11.65
CA ASP A 139 -5.57 2.33 -11.83
C ASP A 139 -6.40 2.32 -10.54
N PRO A 140 -6.48 3.44 -9.79
CA PRO A 140 -7.21 3.49 -8.54
C PRO A 140 -8.72 3.30 -8.72
N MET A 141 -9.26 3.48 -9.94
CA MET A 141 -10.67 3.29 -10.22
C MET A 141 -11.12 1.82 -10.12
N ARG A 142 -10.16 0.88 -10.13
CA ARG A 142 -10.42 -0.54 -9.94
C ARG A 142 -10.64 -0.92 -8.47
N LEU A 143 -10.21 -0.08 -7.52
CA LEU A 143 -10.33 -0.36 -6.09
C LEU A 143 -11.80 -0.38 -5.66
N THR A 144 -12.17 -1.39 -4.88
CA THR A 144 -13.52 -1.55 -4.36
C THR A 144 -13.54 -2.12 -2.94
N TYR A 145 -14.67 -1.92 -2.27
CA TYR A 145 -14.95 -2.37 -0.90
C TYR A 145 -16.45 -2.73 -0.78
N PRO A 146 -16.90 -3.79 -1.45
CA PRO A 146 -18.31 -4.18 -1.44
C PRO A 146 -18.79 -4.48 -0.02
N GLY A 147 -19.93 -3.89 0.37
CA GLY A 147 -20.57 -4.16 1.67
C GLY A 147 -21.18 -5.56 1.79
N SER A 148 -21.20 -6.34 0.71
CA SER A 148 -21.67 -7.73 0.69
C SER A 148 -20.91 -8.57 -0.35
N ARG A 149 -20.87 -9.88 -0.13
CA ARG A 149 -20.09 -10.81 -0.96
C ARG A 149 -20.48 -10.84 -2.44
N GLY A 150 -21.78 -10.80 -2.75
CA GLY A 150 -22.26 -11.00 -4.12
C GLY A 150 -21.88 -12.37 -4.71
N ALA A 151 -21.46 -12.36 -5.97
CA ALA A 151 -21.02 -13.55 -6.72
C ALA A 151 -19.53 -13.88 -6.51
N MET A 152 -18.80 -13.09 -5.70
CA MET A 152 -17.37 -13.26 -5.49
C MET A 152 -16.96 -14.68 -5.11
N ALA A 153 -15.80 -15.09 -5.67
CA ALA A 153 -15.16 -16.35 -5.34
C ALA A 153 -15.01 -16.49 -3.80
N PRO A 154 -15.39 -17.65 -3.21
CA PRO A 154 -15.38 -17.83 -1.76
C PRO A 154 -14.05 -17.49 -1.11
N ARG A 155 -12.96 -17.91 -1.74
CA ARG A 155 -11.61 -17.71 -1.25
C ARG A 155 -11.21 -16.22 -1.15
N ILE A 156 -11.64 -15.39 -2.10
CA ILE A 156 -11.39 -13.95 -2.08
C ILE A 156 -12.17 -13.29 -0.94
N TRP A 157 -13.45 -13.64 -0.78
CA TRP A 157 -14.27 -13.11 0.30
C TRP A 157 -13.73 -13.49 1.69
N GLU A 158 -13.29 -14.73 1.85
CA GLU A 158 -12.68 -15.20 3.09
C GLU A 158 -11.41 -14.43 3.45
N LEU A 159 -10.53 -14.18 2.48
CA LEU A 159 -9.33 -13.36 2.66
C LEU A 159 -9.68 -11.93 3.08
N TYR A 160 -10.58 -11.30 2.34
CA TYR A 160 -11.03 -9.94 2.63
C TYR A 160 -11.66 -9.82 4.02
N ALA A 161 -12.60 -10.72 4.36
CA ALA A 161 -13.29 -10.70 5.64
C ALA A 161 -12.32 -10.96 6.81
N ARG A 162 -11.36 -11.89 6.65
CA ARG A 162 -10.32 -12.14 7.64
C ARG A 162 -9.45 -10.91 7.86
N HIS A 163 -9.01 -10.27 6.78
CA HIS A 163 -8.19 -9.06 6.86
C HIS A 163 -8.95 -7.90 7.52
N LEU A 164 -10.21 -7.67 7.13
CA LEU A 164 -11.05 -6.65 7.74
C LEU A 164 -11.23 -6.88 9.25
N ALA A 165 -11.42 -8.13 9.68
CA ALA A 165 -11.49 -8.48 11.09
C ALA A 165 -10.18 -8.20 11.84
N GLN A 166 -9.02 -8.45 11.21
CA GLN A 166 -7.70 -8.11 11.78
C GLN A 166 -7.53 -6.60 11.93
N LEU A 167 -7.92 -5.81 10.92
CA LEU A 167 -7.89 -4.35 10.98
C LEU A 167 -8.83 -3.83 12.08
N GLN A 168 -10.04 -4.36 12.19
CA GLN A 168 -11.00 -3.98 13.25
C GLN A 168 -10.48 -4.34 14.64
N ALA A 169 -9.86 -5.50 14.82
CA ALA A 169 -9.28 -5.90 16.10
C ALA A 169 -8.12 -4.99 16.53
N ARG A 170 -7.38 -4.42 15.57
CA ARG A 170 -6.20 -3.59 15.84
C ARG A 170 -6.51 -2.10 15.99
N TYR A 171 -7.44 -1.60 15.17
CA TYR A 171 -7.73 -0.17 15.03
C TYR A 171 -9.15 0.21 15.44
N GLY A 172 -10.03 -0.77 15.69
CA GLY A 172 -11.43 -0.56 16.06
C GLY A 172 -11.66 -0.18 17.52
N GLU A 173 -10.62 -0.16 18.36
CA GLU A 173 -10.66 0.41 19.71
C GLU A 173 -10.27 1.91 19.68
N GLU A 174 -11.04 2.75 18.99
CA GLU A 174 -11.09 4.16 19.38
C GLU A 174 -12.02 4.26 20.60
N PRO A 175 -11.56 4.79 21.76
CA PRO A 175 -12.47 5.09 22.85
C PRO A 175 -13.46 6.14 22.34
N GLN A 176 -14.71 5.72 22.15
CA GLN A 176 -15.83 6.65 22.05
C GLN A 176 -15.89 7.41 23.38
N ASN A 177 -15.26 8.59 23.42
CA ASN A 177 -15.41 9.53 24.51
C ASN A 177 -16.92 9.80 24.70
N ARG A 178 -17.46 9.23 25.79
CA ARG A 178 -18.67 9.71 26.46
C ARG A 178 -18.34 10.94 27.28
#